data_AF-A0A4Q7G209-F1
#
_entry.id   AF-A0A4Q7G209-F1
#
_cell.length_a   1.000
_cell.length_b   1.000
_cell.length_c   1.000
_cell.angle_alpha   90.00
_cell.angle_beta   90.00
_cell.angle_gamma   90.00
#
_symmetry.space_group_name_H-M   'P 1'
#
loop_
_entity.id
_entity.type
_entity.pdbx_description
1 polymer ?
#
loop_
_entity_poly.entity_id
_entity_poly.type
_entity_poly.pdbx_seq_one_letter_code
_entity_poly.pdbx_strand_id
1 'polypeptide(L)'
;MLFTELKETGIDYNGADSLRFKQYTRGYSAIDRLFRASPTQVSGGWGDVMVRGGIVQTQSGGNISIMAPYGTVTVGYHSEDAKNYGQGGIITRRGGDVRIMADDSIDLYVSRVFTLQGGDLTMWTSNGNISAGAGAKTSVFNIPLQFTMDNDGRVSVDAFGLSTGAGIGVLDALQASGDAAAKQPTWNPPAGTSGGPQQDRPVRKKSRMDLLAFRGEINAGDAGIRVVGDFNIAALSILNAANITVSGATTGLPTVLAPNIAGLTEASNVAGSAAQTATLPAASRDGDRPSIIIVEFLGFGGGDGGPENEEQPGRKNRQSYDTNSVFQVVGNGTLTPEQAQALTDEEKRNSAR
;
A
#
# COMPACT_ATOMS: atom_id res chain seq x y z
N MET A 1 11.70 -4.92 -27.04
CA MET A 1 11.53 -6.37 -27.31
C MET A 1 11.46 -7.15 -26.00
N LEU A 2 12.55 -7.43 -25.28
CA LEU A 2 12.48 -8.24 -24.04
C LEU A 2 11.46 -7.72 -23.01
N PHE A 3 11.56 -6.46 -22.58
CA PHE A 3 10.63 -5.92 -21.59
C PHE A 3 9.17 -5.91 -22.02
N THR A 4 8.90 -5.87 -23.33
CA THR A 4 7.55 -6.05 -23.87
C THR A 4 7.08 -7.49 -23.65
N GLU A 5 7.96 -8.47 -23.85
CA GLU A 5 7.67 -9.87 -23.55
C GLU A 5 7.42 -10.10 -22.05
N LEU A 6 8.21 -9.49 -21.17
CA LEU A 6 8.00 -9.57 -19.72
C LEU A 6 6.67 -8.94 -19.31
N LYS A 7 6.37 -7.75 -19.84
CA LYS A 7 5.13 -7.03 -19.59
C LYS A 7 3.89 -7.83 -19.98
N GLU A 8 3.73 -8.23 -21.26
CA GLU A 8 2.49 -8.96 -21.61
C GLU A 8 2.42 -10.34 -20.95
N THR A 9 3.54 -10.93 -20.49
CA THR A 9 3.47 -12.15 -19.68
C THR A 9 2.68 -11.91 -18.39
N GLY A 10 2.91 -10.78 -17.72
CA GLY A 10 2.13 -10.38 -16.56
C GLY A 10 0.67 -10.09 -16.89
N ILE A 11 0.40 -9.43 -18.02
CA ILE A 11 -0.96 -9.10 -18.46
C ILE A 11 -1.75 -10.38 -18.76
N ASP A 12 -1.16 -11.28 -19.55
CA ASP A 12 -1.73 -12.57 -19.91
C ASP A 12 -1.98 -13.44 -18.69
N TYR A 13 -1.04 -13.46 -17.73
CA TYR A 13 -1.14 -14.31 -16.54
C TYR A 13 -2.41 -14.02 -15.70
N ASN A 14 -2.79 -12.75 -15.57
CA ASN A 14 -3.98 -12.34 -14.81
C ASN A 14 -5.22 -12.10 -15.68
N GLY A 15 -5.10 -12.04 -17.01
CA GLY A 15 -6.21 -11.86 -17.92
C GLY A 15 -6.99 -13.17 -18.14
N ALA A 16 -8.20 -13.26 -17.59
CA ALA A 16 -9.06 -14.45 -17.72
C ALA A 16 -9.38 -14.82 -19.18
N ASP A 17 -9.44 -13.83 -20.06
CA ASP A 17 -9.68 -14.01 -21.50
C ASP A 17 -8.41 -14.35 -22.30
N SER A 18 -7.23 -14.38 -21.65
CA SER A 18 -5.98 -14.69 -22.33
C SER A 18 -5.84 -16.20 -22.57
N LEU A 19 -5.36 -16.56 -23.76
CA LEU A 19 -4.95 -17.94 -24.08
C LEU A 19 -3.81 -18.43 -23.17
N ARG A 20 -3.11 -17.51 -22.50
CA ARG A 20 -2.03 -17.77 -21.55
C ARG A 20 -2.44 -17.43 -20.11
N PHE A 21 -3.73 -17.47 -19.79
CA PHE A 21 -4.21 -17.27 -18.42
C PHE A 21 -3.49 -18.23 -17.45
N LYS A 22 -2.94 -17.67 -16.37
CA LYS A 22 -2.10 -18.38 -15.39
C LYS A 22 -0.86 -19.07 -15.94
N GLN A 23 -0.42 -18.70 -17.14
CA GLN A 23 0.83 -19.17 -17.73
C GLN A 23 1.83 -18.01 -17.82
N TYR A 24 3.05 -18.23 -17.33
CA TYR A 24 4.13 -17.24 -17.36
C TYR A 24 5.31 -17.64 -18.26
N THR A 25 5.16 -18.72 -19.04
CA THR A 25 6.23 -19.30 -19.87
C THR A 25 6.74 -18.36 -20.97
N ARG A 26 5.90 -17.43 -21.45
CA ARG A 26 6.28 -16.44 -22.48
C ARG A 26 7.52 -15.64 -22.05
N GLY A 27 7.49 -15.05 -20.86
CA GLY A 27 8.59 -14.23 -20.34
C GLY A 27 9.86 -15.02 -20.17
N TYR A 28 9.80 -16.18 -19.49
CA TYR A 28 10.96 -17.06 -19.33
C TYR A 28 11.54 -17.52 -20.66
N SER A 29 10.70 -17.89 -21.65
CA SER A 29 11.19 -18.26 -22.98
C SER A 29 11.90 -17.12 -23.72
N ALA A 30 11.48 -15.87 -23.49
CA ALA A 30 12.15 -14.70 -24.04
C ALA A 30 13.52 -14.46 -23.37
N ILE A 31 13.60 -14.69 -22.06
CA ILE A 31 14.84 -14.63 -21.28
C ILE A 31 15.81 -15.69 -21.78
N ASP A 32 15.41 -16.96 -21.81
CA ASP A 32 16.27 -18.10 -22.21
C ASP A 32 16.83 -17.94 -23.63
N ARG A 33 16.06 -17.33 -24.54
CA ARG A 33 16.52 -17.05 -25.91
C ARG A 33 17.62 -16.00 -25.97
N LEU A 34 17.55 -14.98 -25.12
CA LEU A 34 18.49 -13.86 -25.09
C LEU A 34 19.69 -14.14 -24.18
N PHE A 35 19.46 -14.89 -23.10
CA PHE A 35 20.40 -15.16 -22.01
C PHE A 35 20.52 -16.68 -21.82
N ARG A 36 21.36 -17.31 -22.64
CA ARG A 36 21.44 -18.78 -22.73
C ARG A 36 22.23 -19.46 -21.62
N ALA A 37 23.12 -18.74 -20.95
CA ALA A 37 23.86 -19.28 -19.80
C ALA A 37 22.93 -19.43 -18.60
N SER A 38 23.13 -20.45 -17.75
CA SER A 38 22.39 -20.49 -16.50
C SER A 38 22.95 -19.45 -15.52
N PRO A 39 22.11 -18.82 -14.67
CA PRO A 39 22.59 -17.89 -13.64
C PRO A 39 23.70 -18.49 -12.78
N THR A 40 23.56 -19.77 -12.40
CA THR A 40 24.55 -20.54 -11.63
C THR A 40 25.88 -20.80 -12.36
N GLN A 41 25.91 -20.75 -13.68
CA GLN A 41 27.14 -20.86 -14.47
C GLN A 41 27.89 -19.52 -14.59
N VAL A 42 27.17 -18.41 -14.43
CA VAL A 42 27.72 -17.05 -14.49
C VAL A 42 28.06 -16.52 -13.09
N SER A 43 27.57 -17.17 -12.02
CA SER A 43 27.56 -16.70 -10.62
C SER A 43 28.92 -16.67 -9.90
N GLY A 44 29.99 -16.21 -10.56
CA GLY A 44 31.22 -15.79 -9.89
C GLY A 44 31.08 -14.44 -9.14
N GLY A 45 29.86 -14.02 -8.78
CA GLY A 45 29.56 -12.67 -8.27
C GLY A 45 29.44 -11.59 -9.36
N TRP A 46 29.24 -11.99 -10.62
CA TRP A 46 29.12 -11.08 -11.75
C TRP A 46 27.68 -11.04 -12.24
N GLY A 47 27.15 -9.83 -12.49
CA GLY A 47 25.82 -9.63 -13.05
C GLY A 47 24.88 -8.82 -12.15
N ASP A 48 25.27 -8.52 -10.92
CA ASP A 48 24.52 -7.64 -10.03
C ASP A 48 24.58 -6.19 -10.50
N VAL A 49 23.47 -5.47 -10.34
CA VAL A 49 23.41 -4.02 -10.51
C VAL A 49 23.12 -3.37 -9.16
N MET A 50 24.07 -2.57 -8.68
CA MET A 50 23.94 -1.89 -7.39
C MET A 50 23.94 -0.37 -7.56
N VAL A 51 22.82 0.28 -7.23
CA VAL A 51 22.69 1.74 -7.17
C VAL A 51 22.93 2.20 -5.73
N ARG A 52 24.20 2.41 -5.36
CA ARG A 52 24.60 2.77 -3.99
C ARG A 52 24.48 4.27 -3.74
N GLY A 53 23.47 4.69 -2.98
CA GLY A 53 23.37 6.06 -2.44
C GLY A 53 23.15 7.20 -3.43
N GLY A 54 23.32 6.96 -4.72
CA GLY A 54 23.09 7.92 -5.80
C GLY A 54 21.70 7.82 -6.39
N ILE A 55 21.36 8.82 -7.21
CA ILE A 55 20.12 8.85 -7.99
C ILE A 55 20.43 8.60 -9.47
N VAL A 56 19.80 7.58 -10.05
CA VAL A 56 19.73 7.41 -11.50
C VAL A 56 18.47 8.11 -11.95
N GLN A 57 18.59 9.20 -12.72
CA GLN A 57 17.43 9.99 -13.13
C GLN A 57 17.44 10.46 -14.57
N THR A 58 16.26 10.52 -15.18
CA THR A 58 16.04 11.21 -16.46
C THR A 58 15.35 12.55 -16.24
N GLN A 59 15.87 13.59 -16.89
CA GLN A 59 15.36 14.95 -16.74
C GLN A 59 14.33 15.34 -17.82
N SER A 60 14.36 14.71 -19.00
CA SER A 60 13.54 15.09 -20.17
C SER A 60 12.72 13.93 -20.76
N GLY A 61 12.06 13.14 -19.91
CA GLY A 61 11.09 12.12 -20.36
C GLY A 61 11.70 10.83 -20.93
N GLY A 62 13.02 10.63 -20.74
CA GLY A 62 13.69 9.39 -21.14
C GLY A 62 13.30 8.20 -20.26
N ASN A 63 13.33 7.01 -20.84
CA ASN A 63 13.12 5.76 -20.11
C ASN A 63 14.39 5.34 -19.36
N ILE A 64 14.22 4.62 -18.26
CA ILE A 64 15.30 3.92 -17.57
C ILE A 64 15.07 2.42 -17.74
N SER A 65 16.11 1.67 -18.10
CA SER A 65 16.05 0.22 -18.21
C SER A 65 17.27 -0.39 -17.57
N ILE A 66 17.05 -1.22 -16.54
CA ILE A 66 18.09 -1.91 -15.75
C ILE A 66 17.91 -3.40 -15.93
N MET A 67 19.00 -4.11 -16.14
CA MET A 67 18.98 -5.53 -16.46
C MET A 67 20.13 -6.24 -15.75
N ALA A 68 19.78 -7.21 -14.91
CA ALA A 68 20.66 -8.12 -14.21
C ALA A 68 20.21 -9.56 -14.51
N PRO A 69 20.42 -10.07 -15.74
CA PRO A 69 19.83 -11.33 -16.20
C PRO A 69 20.40 -12.57 -15.49
N TYR A 70 21.44 -12.39 -14.65
CA TYR A 70 22.12 -13.45 -13.89
C TYR A 70 22.38 -13.05 -12.44
N GLY A 71 21.77 -11.97 -11.96
CA GLY A 71 22.06 -11.41 -10.65
C GLY A 71 20.88 -10.66 -10.05
N THR A 72 21.20 -9.86 -9.04
CA THR A 72 20.28 -9.03 -8.27
C THR A 72 20.28 -7.58 -8.76
N VAL A 73 19.23 -6.83 -8.43
CA VAL A 73 19.23 -5.38 -8.54
C VAL A 73 19.00 -4.78 -7.17
N THR A 74 20.00 -4.11 -6.63
CA THR A 74 19.90 -3.39 -5.35
C THR A 74 19.85 -1.90 -5.59
N VAL A 75 18.82 -1.25 -5.06
CA VAL A 75 18.64 0.20 -5.11
C VAL A 75 18.76 0.73 -3.68
N GLY A 76 19.85 1.44 -3.38
CA GLY A 76 20.11 1.98 -2.05
C GLY A 76 21.04 1.13 -1.18
N TYR A 77 20.93 1.35 0.14
CA TYR A 77 21.74 0.68 1.16
C TYR A 77 20.84 -0.08 2.13
N HIS A 78 21.38 -1.17 2.68
CA HIS A 78 20.88 -1.77 3.91
C HIS A 78 20.89 -0.70 5.00
N SER A 79 19.83 -0.65 5.81
CA SER A 79 19.41 0.46 6.67
C SER A 79 20.42 0.98 7.71
N GLU A 80 21.57 0.33 7.90
CA GLU A 80 22.50 0.62 8.99
C GLU A 80 23.52 1.73 8.68
N ASP A 81 23.79 2.05 7.41
CA ASP A 81 24.88 2.99 7.01
C ASP A 81 24.43 4.28 6.31
N ALA A 82 23.12 4.49 6.09
CA ALA A 82 22.64 5.58 5.25
C ALA A 82 22.48 6.89 6.03
N LYS A 83 23.54 7.72 6.12
CA LYS A 83 23.40 9.15 6.50
C LYS A 83 22.53 9.97 5.53
N ASN A 84 22.08 9.37 4.42
CA ASN A 84 21.39 9.98 3.29
C ASN A 84 20.06 9.25 2.98
N TYR A 85 19.20 9.07 3.99
CA TYR A 85 17.86 8.51 3.80
C TYR A 85 17.12 9.26 2.68
N GLY A 86 16.55 8.49 1.74
CA GLY A 86 15.76 9.05 0.64
C GLY A 86 16.56 9.79 -0.44
N GLN A 87 17.88 9.95 -0.38
CA GLN A 87 18.62 10.65 -1.45
C GLN A 87 18.95 9.76 -2.66
N GLY A 88 18.98 8.43 -2.47
CA GLY A 88 19.19 7.48 -3.56
C GLY A 88 17.89 7.05 -4.24
N GLY A 89 17.98 6.61 -5.50
CA GLY A 89 16.85 5.98 -6.19
C GLY A 89 16.95 5.95 -7.71
N ILE A 90 15.90 5.47 -8.35
CA ILE A 90 15.73 5.48 -9.81
C ILE A 90 14.48 6.29 -10.13
N ILE A 91 14.61 7.40 -10.86
CA ILE A 91 13.52 8.37 -11.04
C ILE A 91 13.42 8.89 -12.47
N THR A 92 12.23 8.87 -13.08
CA THR A 92 11.95 9.63 -14.31
C THR A 92 11.17 10.89 -13.96
N ARG A 93 11.73 12.10 -14.18
CA ARG A 93 11.13 13.35 -13.65
C ARG A 93 9.99 13.93 -14.49
N ARG A 94 10.03 13.74 -15.80
CA ARG A 94 9.11 14.33 -16.79
C ARG A 94 8.44 13.25 -17.63
N GLY A 95 7.87 12.26 -16.95
CA GLY A 95 7.40 11.01 -17.57
C GLY A 95 8.56 10.12 -18.01
N GLY A 96 8.24 9.06 -18.74
CA GLY A 96 9.18 8.02 -19.15
C GLY A 96 9.07 6.78 -18.26
N ASP A 97 9.29 5.62 -18.87
CA ASP A 97 9.09 4.33 -18.23
C ASP A 97 10.33 3.91 -17.43
N VAL A 98 10.11 3.18 -16.34
CA VAL A 98 11.17 2.47 -15.61
C VAL A 98 10.98 0.98 -15.78
N ARG A 99 12.02 0.28 -16.23
CA ARG A 99 11.97 -1.18 -16.44
C ARG A 99 13.16 -1.83 -15.75
N ILE A 100 12.90 -2.79 -14.88
CA ILE A 100 13.92 -3.48 -14.10
C ILE A 100 13.72 -4.98 -14.24
N MET A 101 14.79 -5.70 -14.53
CA MET A 101 14.82 -7.15 -14.59
C MET A 101 15.99 -7.66 -13.78
N ALA A 102 15.73 -8.62 -12.90
CA ALA A 102 16.74 -9.41 -12.20
C ALA A 102 16.47 -10.91 -12.42
N ASP A 103 17.51 -11.73 -12.34
CA ASP A 103 17.29 -13.17 -12.18
C ASP A 103 16.86 -13.48 -10.76
N ASP A 104 17.61 -12.99 -9.78
CA ASP A 104 17.30 -13.17 -8.36
C ASP A 104 16.39 -12.02 -7.88
N SER A 105 16.83 -11.22 -6.90
CA SER A 105 15.96 -10.28 -6.19
C SER A 105 16.16 -8.83 -6.61
N ILE A 106 15.11 -8.02 -6.46
CA ILE A 106 15.12 -6.57 -6.60
C ILE A 106 14.79 -5.93 -5.25
N ASP A 107 15.76 -5.27 -4.64
CA ASP A 107 15.67 -4.76 -3.27
C ASP A 107 15.92 -3.25 -3.19
N LEU A 108 14.93 -2.50 -2.68
CA LEU A 108 15.00 -1.05 -2.55
C LEU A 108 15.47 -0.54 -1.18
N TYR A 109 15.44 -1.36 -0.13
CA TYR A 109 15.79 -0.97 1.24
C TYR A 109 15.15 0.35 1.71
N VAL A 110 15.92 1.45 1.79
CA VAL A 110 15.44 2.79 2.19
C VAL A 110 15.40 3.78 1.01
N SER A 111 15.47 3.26 -0.20
CA SER A 111 15.50 4.00 -1.47
C SER A 111 14.14 3.94 -2.17
N ARG A 112 14.11 4.40 -3.43
CA ARG A 112 12.89 4.60 -4.21
C ARG A 112 13.09 4.31 -5.68
N VAL A 113 12.02 3.82 -6.32
CA VAL A 113 11.91 3.68 -7.77
C VAL A 113 10.62 4.32 -8.22
N PHE A 114 10.70 5.51 -8.84
CA PHE A 114 9.55 6.34 -9.19
C PHE A 114 9.49 6.75 -10.67
N THR A 115 8.30 6.73 -11.26
CA THR A 115 8.00 7.51 -12.47
C THR A 115 7.15 8.72 -12.08
N LEU A 116 7.66 9.92 -12.34
CA LEU A 116 6.97 11.19 -12.04
C LEU A 116 6.30 11.72 -13.31
N GLN A 117 5.09 12.28 -13.15
CA GLN A 117 4.22 12.73 -14.26
C GLN A 117 3.72 11.58 -15.16
N GLY A 118 3.63 10.38 -14.58
CA GLY A 118 3.20 9.16 -15.27
C GLY A 118 4.35 8.39 -15.95
N GLY A 119 3.99 7.48 -16.85
CA GLY A 119 4.91 6.49 -17.43
C GLY A 119 4.75 5.12 -16.77
N ASP A 120 5.10 4.06 -17.50
CA ASP A 120 4.93 2.68 -17.03
C ASP A 120 6.12 2.25 -16.15
N LEU A 121 5.85 1.44 -15.13
CA LEU A 121 6.86 0.82 -14.30
C LEU A 121 6.73 -0.70 -14.37
N THR A 122 7.77 -1.40 -14.84
CA THR A 122 7.79 -2.86 -14.91
C THR A 122 8.98 -3.39 -14.11
N MET A 123 8.72 -4.29 -13.15
CA MET A 123 9.77 -5.00 -12.42
C MET A 123 9.55 -6.50 -12.57
N TRP A 124 10.59 -7.21 -12.97
CA TRP A 124 10.58 -8.65 -13.16
C TRP A 124 11.70 -9.32 -12.38
N THR A 125 11.37 -10.37 -11.65
CA THR A 125 12.33 -11.34 -11.11
C THR A 125 12.05 -12.73 -11.70
N SER A 126 13.11 -13.43 -12.12
CA SER A 126 12.96 -14.80 -12.64
C SER A 126 12.86 -15.82 -11.52
N ASN A 127 13.62 -15.65 -10.44
CA ASN A 127 13.84 -16.64 -9.39
C ASN A 127 13.93 -16.03 -7.97
N GLY A 128 13.84 -14.70 -7.82
CA GLY A 128 13.86 -14.04 -6.53
C GLY A 128 12.67 -13.12 -6.27
N ASN A 129 12.85 -12.20 -5.32
CA ASN A 129 11.78 -11.40 -4.71
C ASN A 129 11.82 -9.93 -5.17
N ILE A 130 10.71 -9.21 -5.00
CA ILE A 130 10.67 -7.76 -5.15
C ILE A 130 10.30 -7.13 -3.80
N SER A 131 11.17 -6.28 -3.27
CA SER A 131 10.94 -5.56 -2.01
C SER A 131 10.93 -4.06 -2.23
N ALA A 132 9.82 -3.41 -1.86
CA ALA A 132 9.71 -1.95 -1.84
C ALA A 132 10.51 -1.32 -0.67
N GLY A 133 10.91 -2.12 0.31
CA GLY A 133 11.77 -1.71 1.41
C GLY A 133 11.04 -1.15 2.63
N ALA A 134 11.82 -0.60 3.58
CA ALA A 134 11.37 -0.21 4.92
C ALA A 134 11.54 1.30 5.22
N GLY A 135 11.92 2.12 4.24
CA GLY A 135 12.03 3.57 4.45
C GLY A 135 10.68 4.27 4.65
N ALA A 136 10.66 5.44 5.29
CA ALA A 136 9.41 6.20 5.50
C ALA A 136 8.72 6.59 4.17
N LYS A 137 7.40 6.39 4.10
CA LYS A 137 6.54 6.80 2.96
C LYS A 137 6.67 8.30 2.62
N THR A 138 6.99 9.11 3.63
CA THR A 138 7.32 10.53 3.53
C THR A 138 8.65 10.76 4.23
N SER A 139 9.72 11.00 3.46
CA SER A 139 10.92 11.61 4.04
C SER A 139 10.72 13.12 3.96
N VAL A 140 10.74 13.81 5.10
CA VAL A 140 10.45 15.26 5.16
C VAL A 140 11.59 16.00 4.46
N PHE A 141 11.42 16.29 3.18
CA PHE A 141 12.25 17.23 2.43
C PHE A 141 11.43 18.50 2.24
N ASN A 142 11.77 19.56 2.95
CA ASN A 142 11.23 20.89 2.73
C ASN A 142 11.90 21.50 1.48
N ILE A 143 11.59 20.97 0.28
CA ILE A 143 12.03 21.56 -0.98
C ILE A 143 10.90 22.49 -1.45
N PRO A 144 11.12 23.81 -1.54
CA PRO A 144 10.12 24.72 -2.07
C PRO A 144 9.70 24.29 -3.47
N LEU A 145 8.40 24.37 -3.78
CA LEU A 145 7.91 24.20 -5.15
C LEU A 145 8.54 25.28 -6.01
N GLN A 146 9.50 24.89 -6.86
CA GLN A 146 10.13 25.81 -7.80
C GLN A 146 9.32 25.83 -9.09
N PHE A 147 8.84 27.01 -9.47
CA PHE A 147 8.22 27.22 -10.78
C PHE A 147 9.34 27.59 -11.75
N THR A 148 9.60 26.73 -12.73
CA THR A 148 10.58 27.00 -13.79
C THR A 148 9.83 27.34 -15.07
N MET A 149 10.19 28.48 -15.66
CA MET A 149 9.64 28.94 -16.93
C MET A 149 10.73 28.76 -17.98
N ASP A 150 10.43 28.01 -19.05
CA ASP A 150 11.35 27.88 -20.18
C ASP A 150 11.30 29.13 -21.09
N ASN A 151 12.25 29.21 -22.04
CA ASN A 151 12.33 30.32 -22.99
C ASN A 151 11.11 30.39 -23.94
N ASP A 152 10.27 29.35 -23.97
CA ASP A 152 9.01 29.29 -24.74
C ASP A 152 7.79 29.71 -23.89
N GLY A 153 8.02 30.17 -22.65
CA GLY A 153 6.98 30.61 -21.74
C GLY A 153 6.14 29.51 -21.10
N ARG A 154 6.58 28.24 -21.17
CA ARG A 154 5.93 27.15 -20.44
C ARG A 154 6.35 27.17 -18.99
N VAL A 155 5.37 27.34 -18.11
CA VAL A 155 5.53 27.19 -16.66
C VAL A 155 5.47 25.71 -16.32
N SER A 156 6.55 25.16 -15.79
CA SER A 156 6.60 23.80 -15.24
C SER A 156 6.87 23.83 -13.75
N VAL A 157 6.05 23.09 -12.99
CA VAL A 157 6.23 22.91 -11.55
C VAL A 157 7.32 21.85 -11.33
N ASP A 158 8.36 22.20 -10.59
CA ASP A 158 9.32 21.23 -10.09
C ASP A 158 8.66 20.38 -8.98
N ALA A 159 8.01 19.31 -9.40
CA ALA A 159 7.31 18.38 -8.53
C ALA A 159 8.22 17.39 -7.79
N PHE A 160 9.55 17.57 -7.84
CA PHE A 160 10.48 16.69 -7.13
C PHE A 160 10.24 16.71 -5.61
N GLY A 161 9.79 17.85 -5.06
CA GLY A 161 9.39 17.99 -3.65
C GLY A 161 8.06 17.32 -3.28
N LEU A 162 7.22 16.92 -4.26
CA LEU A 162 5.92 16.27 -4.02
C LEU A 162 6.03 14.74 -3.95
N SER A 163 7.15 14.17 -4.42
CA SER A 163 7.43 12.73 -4.39
C SER A 163 8.56 12.47 -3.41
N THR A 164 8.30 12.62 -2.11
CA THR A 164 9.27 12.25 -1.07
C THR A 164 8.99 10.85 -0.53
N GLY A 165 10.02 10.24 0.08
CA GLY A 165 9.94 8.94 0.75
C GLY A 165 10.44 7.75 -0.07
N ALA A 166 10.57 6.61 0.60
CA ALA A 166 10.98 5.34 0.00
C ALA A 166 9.82 4.65 -0.74
N GLY A 167 10.15 3.55 -1.43
CA GLY A 167 9.15 2.64 -2.01
C GLY A 167 9.12 2.62 -3.53
N ILE A 168 8.10 1.96 -4.07
CA ILE A 168 7.89 1.81 -5.52
C ILE A 168 6.68 2.66 -5.92
N GLY A 169 6.78 3.40 -7.02
CA GLY A 169 5.74 4.37 -7.35
C GLY A 169 5.62 4.75 -8.82
N VAL A 170 4.38 4.81 -9.31
CA VAL A 170 4.01 5.53 -10.53
C VAL A 170 3.16 6.69 -10.09
N LEU A 171 3.63 7.92 -10.30
CA LEU A 171 3.06 9.11 -9.69
C LEU A 171 2.73 10.13 -10.77
N ASP A 172 1.51 10.67 -10.75
CA ASP A 172 1.20 11.86 -11.52
C ASP A 172 1.37 13.11 -10.65
N ALA A 173 2.50 13.79 -10.84
CA ALA A 173 2.77 15.06 -10.18
C ALA A 173 1.75 16.16 -10.53
N LEU A 174 1.04 16.04 -11.65
CA LEU A 174 0.03 17.02 -12.09
C LEU A 174 -1.37 16.70 -11.56
N GLN A 175 -1.62 15.48 -11.08
CA GLN A 175 -2.88 15.12 -10.43
C GLN A 175 -2.86 15.38 -8.91
N ALA A 176 -1.66 15.44 -8.32
CA ALA A 176 -1.45 15.83 -6.92
C ALA A 176 -1.77 17.31 -6.65
N SER A 177 -1.64 18.19 -7.64
CA SER A 177 -2.37 19.46 -7.69
C SER A 177 -3.78 19.15 -8.19
N GLY A 178 -4.80 19.26 -7.35
CA GLY A 178 -6.18 18.78 -7.58
C GLY A 178 -6.96 19.37 -8.77
N ASP A 179 -6.31 19.80 -9.85
CA ASP A 179 -6.88 20.59 -10.95
C ASP A 179 -6.80 19.90 -12.33
N ALA A 180 -6.11 18.76 -12.48
CA ALA A 180 -5.85 18.18 -13.80
C ALA A 180 -6.90 17.19 -14.33
N ALA A 181 -8.03 16.99 -13.65
CA ALA A 181 -9.23 16.48 -14.29
C ALA A 181 -9.91 17.63 -15.07
N ALA A 182 -9.29 18.03 -16.18
CA ALA A 182 -9.88 18.79 -17.28
C ALA A 182 -11.03 19.77 -16.92
N LYS A 183 -10.86 20.67 -15.95
CA LYS A 183 -11.58 21.94 -16.01
C LYS A 183 -10.80 22.84 -16.95
N GLN A 184 -11.27 22.89 -18.18
CA GLN A 184 -10.87 23.90 -19.15
C GLN A 184 -10.89 25.26 -18.43
N PRO A 185 -9.79 26.03 -18.37
CA PRO A 185 -9.86 27.36 -17.79
C PRO A 185 -10.96 28.11 -18.53
N THR A 186 -11.96 28.59 -17.79
CA THR A 186 -13.07 29.38 -18.35
C THR A 186 -12.57 30.78 -18.66
N TRP A 187 -11.50 30.89 -19.45
CA TRP A 187 -11.16 32.15 -20.08
C TRP A 187 -12.07 32.28 -21.29
N ASN A 188 -13.02 33.20 -21.22
CA ASN A 188 -13.90 33.53 -22.34
C ASN A 188 -13.13 34.50 -23.25
N PRO A 189 -12.72 34.09 -24.46
CA PRO A 189 -12.02 34.99 -25.36
C PRO A 189 -12.93 36.17 -25.73
N PRO A 190 -12.38 37.36 -26.02
CA PRO A 190 -13.13 38.43 -26.64
C PRO A 190 -13.78 37.92 -27.93
N ALA A 191 -15.08 38.19 -28.09
CA ALA A 191 -15.85 37.76 -29.25
C ALA A 191 -15.20 38.26 -30.54
N GLY A 192 -14.68 37.33 -31.36
CA GLY A 192 -13.99 37.64 -32.63
C GLY A 192 -12.73 36.81 -32.87
N THR A 193 -12.16 36.16 -31.85
CA THR A 193 -11.13 35.14 -32.07
C THR A 193 -11.82 33.80 -32.32
N SER A 194 -11.86 33.37 -33.58
CA SER A 194 -12.21 31.99 -33.91
C SER A 194 -11.20 31.09 -33.19
N GLY A 195 -11.63 30.46 -32.10
CA GLY A 195 -10.86 29.43 -31.43
C GLY A 195 -10.44 28.43 -32.49
N GLY A 196 -9.14 28.34 -32.74
CA GLY A 196 -8.59 27.28 -33.59
C GLY A 196 -9.11 25.93 -33.09
N PRO A 197 -9.18 24.90 -33.96
CA PRO A 197 -9.70 23.60 -33.57
C PRO A 197 -9.09 23.22 -32.23
N GLN A 198 -9.94 22.97 -31.24
CA GLN A 198 -9.55 22.55 -29.91
C GLN A 198 -8.78 21.26 -30.10
N GLN A 199 -7.46 21.42 -30.22
CA GLN A 199 -6.56 20.37 -30.66
C GLN A 199 -6.70 19.29 -29.60
N ASP A 200 -7.20 18.11 -30.01
CA ASP A 200 -7.36 16.94 -29.15
C ASP A 200 -6.13 16.83 -28.27
N ARG A 201 -6.25 17.30 -27.02
CA ARG A 201 -5.16 17.17 -26.06
C ARG A 201 -4.93 15.67 -26.00
N PRO A 202 -3.75 15.15 -26.38
CA PRO A 202 -3.56 13.71 -26.46
C PRO A 202 -3.98 13.14 -25.12
N VAL A 203 -5.01 12.28 -25.14
CA VAL A 203 -5.46 11.57 -23.94
C VAL A 203 -4.21 10.88 -23.42
N ARG A 204 -3.67 11.34 -22.29
CA ARG A 204 -2.45 10.74 -21.75
C ARG A 204 -2.74 9.26 -21.57
N LYS A 205 -1.91 8.41 -22.18
CA LYS A 205 -1.95 6.96 -21.96
C LYS A 205 -1.97 6.74 -20.44
N LYS A 206 -2.95 5.99 -19.94
CA LYS A 206 -2.98 5.61 -18.51
C LYS A 206 -1.66 4.93 -18.19
N SER A 207 -0.98 5.42 -17.15
CA SER A 207 0.22 4.77 -16.64
C SER A 207 -0.13 3.39 -16.10
N ARG A 208 0.83 2.47 -16.14
CA ARG A 208 0.68 1.13 -15.58
C ARG A 208 1.88 0.75 -14.74
N MET A 209 1.64 0.02 -13.66
CA MET A 209 2.69 -0.70 -12.94
C MET A 209 2.47 -2.21 -13.03
N ASP A 210 3.51 -2.94 -13.43
CA ASP A 210 3.55 -4.40 -13.51
C ASP A 210 4.68 -4.92 -12.60
N LEU A 211 4.34 -5.59 -11.49
CA LEU A 211 5.32 -6.24 -10.61
C LEU A 211 5.18 -7.77 -10.71
N LEU A 212 6.24 -8.42 -11.18
CA LEU A 212 6.21 -9.80 -11.64
C LEU A 212 7.32 -10.62 -10.97
N ALA A 213 6.93 -11.50 -10.05
CA ALA A 213 7.81 -12.40 -9.31
C ALA A 213 7.17 -13.80 -9.20
N PHE A 214 6.92 -14.46 -10.34
CA PHE A 214 6.12 -15.70 -10.41
C PHE A 214 6.61 -16.84 -9.51
N ARG A 215 7.90 -16.84 -9.16
CA ARG A 215 8.55 -17.83 -8.29
C ARG A 215 8.96 -17.28 -6.93
N GLY A 216 8.65 -16.02 -6.64
CA GLY A 216 9.09 -15.32 -5.44
C GLY A 216 7.98 -14.50 -4.81
N GLU A 217 8.39 -13.70 -3.85
CA GLU A 217 7.53 -12.82 -3.07
C GLU A 217 7.56 -11.39 -3.62
N ILE A 218 6.42 -10.71 -3.55
CA ILE A 218 6.36 -9.25 -3.66
C ILE A 218 5.95 -8.67 -2.32
N ASN A 219 6.82 -7.86 -1.74
CA ASN A 219 6.62 -7.26 -0.43
C ASN A 219 6.59 -5.74 -0.53
N ALA A 220 5.44 -5.16 -0.19
CA ALA A 220 5.27 -3.70 -0.18
C ALA A 220 6.05 -3.02 0.97
N GLY A 221 6.48 -3.77 1.97
CA GLY A 221 7.19 -3.27 3.15
C GLY A 221 6.47 -2.11 3.85
N ASP A 222 7.20 -1.37 4.67
CA ASP A 222 6.69 -0.13 5.29
C ASP A 222 6.75 1.06 4.33
N ALA A 223 7.64 1.00 3.34
CA ALA A 223 7.80 2.03 2.31
C ALA A 223 6.59 2.12 1.36
N GLY A 224 5.88 1.02 1.17
CA GLY A 224 4.67 0.94 0.38
C GLY A 224 4.87 0.99 -1.13
N ILE A 225 3.75 0.75 -1.83
CA ILE A 225 3.66 0.79 -3.29
C ILE A 225 2.52 1.74 -3.67
N ARG A 226 2.77 2.67 -4.59
CA ARG A 226 1.80 3.72 -4.97
C ARG A 226 1.63 3.77 -6.48
N VAL A 227 0.42 3.63 -7.00
CA VAL A 227 0.18 3.58 -8.45
C VAL A 227 -0.92 4.55 -8.84
N VAL A 228 -0.54 5.58 -9.60
CA VAL A 228 -1.46 6.42 -10.35
C VAL A 228 -1.65 5.83 -11.73
N GLY A 229 -2.69 5.01 -11.87
CA GLY A 229 -2.94 4.21 -13.08
C GLY A 229 -3.30 2.77 -12.75
N ASP A 230 -3.18 1.90 -13.74
CA ASP A 230 -3.53 0.48 -13.57
C ASP A 230 -2.37 -0.28 -12.91
N PHE A 231 -2.70 -1.22 -12.03
CA PHE A 231 -1.74 -2.06 -11.33
C PHE A 231 -1.98 -3.54 -11.64
N ASN A 232 -0.91 -4.23 -11.99
CA ASN A 232 -0.90 -5.66 -12.20
C ASN A 232 0.23 -6.26 -11.36
N ILE A 233 -0.10 -7.29 -10.60
CA ILE A 233 0.83 -7.98 -9.73
C ILE A 233 0.69 -9.48 -9.90
N ALA A 234 1.81 -10.19 -10.04
CA ALA A 234 1.83 -11.64 -10.13
C ALA A 234 3.03 -12.18 -9.34
N ALA A 235 2.75 -12.92 -8.27
CA ALA A 235 3.76 -13.49 -7.39
C ALA A 235 3.31 -14.82 -6.79
N LEU A 236 4.27 -15.55 -6.22
CA LEU A 236 3.97 -16.72 -5.37
C LEU A 236 3.29 -16.29 -4.07
N SER A 237 3.80 -15.23 -3.45
CA SER A 237 3.23 -14.60 -2.25
C SER A 237 3.26 -13.07 -2.39
N ILE A 238 2.27 -12.41 -1.79
CA ILE A 238 2.22 -10.95 -1.70
C ILE A 238 2.12 -10.60 -0.23
N LEU A 239 3.12 -9.87 0.28
CA LEU A 239 3.16 -9.40 1.66
C LEU A 239 2.87 -7.92 1.76
N ASN A 240 2.34 -7.51 2.90
CA ASN A 240 2.01 -6.11 3.22
C ASN A 240 1.11 -5.46 2.17
N ALA A 241 0.15 -6.22 1.60
CA ALA A 241 -0.76 -5.72 0.57
C ALA A 241 -1.58 -4.49 1.02
N ALA A 242 -1.80 -4.33 2.33
CA ALA A 242 -2.43 -3.12 2.91
C ALA A 242 -1.61 -1.83 2.69
N ASN A 243 -0.31 -1.93 2.42
CA ASN A 243 0.57 -0.81 2.09
C ASN A 243 0.62 -0.49 0.59
N ILE A 244 -0.27 -1.10 -0.21
CA ILE A 244 -0.39 -0.86 -1.65
C ILE A 244 -1.59 0.05 -1.90
N THR A 245 -1.36 1.19 -2.57
CA THR A 245 -2.43 2.11 -2.97
C THR A 245 -2.45 2.29 -4.49
N VAL A 246 -3.62 2.10 -5.09
CA VAL A 246 -3.80 2.13 -6.55
C VAL A 246 -5.01 2.99 -6.87
N SER A 247 -4.87 3.90 -7.85
CA SER A 247 -5.97 4.77 -8.29
C SER A 247 -6.76 4.21 -9.49
N GLY A 248 -6.18 3.27 -10.24
CA GLY A 248 -6.80 2.63 -11.40
C GLY A 248 -7.22 1.19 -11.16
N ALA A 249 -7.37 0.43 -12.25
CA ALA A 249 -7.76 -0.98 -12.15
C ALA A 249 -6.64 -1.79 -11.52
N THR A 250 -6.97 -2.73 -10.64
CA THR A 250 -6.00 -3.64 -10.02
C THR A 250 -6.29 -5.08 -10.37
N THR A 251 -5.24 -5.82 -10.74
CA THR A 251 -5.30 -7.25 -11.07
C THR A 251 -4.23 -8.03 -10.31
N GLY A 252 -4.60 -9.19 -9.77
CA GLY A 252 -3.68 -10.10 -9.08
C GLY A 252 -3.44 -9.83 -7.59
N LEU A 253 -3.96 -8.75 -7.02
CA LEU A 253 -4.00 -8.61 -5.56
C LEU A 253 -4.95 -9.64 -4.94
N PRO A 254 -4.67 -10.14 -3.72
CA PRO A 254 -5.57 -11.02 -3.01
C PRO A 254 -6.91 -10.30 -2.77
N THR A 255 -8.00 -10.83 -3.33
CA THR A 255 -9.34 -10.35 -3.00
C THR A 255 -9.70 -10.90 -1.63
N VAL A 256 -9.64 -10.06 -0.59
CA VAL A 256 -10.16 -10.43 0.72
C VAL A 256 -11.67 -10.56 0.59
N LEU A 257 -12.18 -11.78 0.47
CA LEU A 257 -13.58 -12.05 0.72
C LEU A 257 -13.79 -11.76 2.21
N ALA A 258 -14.50 -10.67 2.51
CA ALA A 258 -14.90 -10.41 3.89
C ALA A 258 -15.60 -11.67 4.42
N PRO A 259 -15.19 -12.22 5.57
CA PRO A 259 -15.86 -13.39 6.16
C PRO A 259 -17.36 -13.12 6.18
N ASN A 260 -18.17 -14.06 5.68
CA ASN A 260 -19.62 -13.89 5.68
C ASN A 260 -20.13 -13.88 7.13
N ILE A 261 -20.24 -12.68 7.71
CA ILE A 261 -20.63 -12.48 9.10
C ILE A 261 -22.05 -13.04 9.35
N ALA A 262 -22.91 -13.05 8.32
CA ALA A 262 -24.25 -13.63 8.42
C ALA A 262 -24.23 -15.15 8.63
N GLY A 263 -23.27 -15.87 8.02
CA GLY A 263 -23.08 -17.31 8.26
C GLY A 263 -22.56 -17.63 9.66
N LEU A 264 -21.80 -16.71 10.26
CA LEU A 264 -21.30 -16.85 11.64
C LEU A 264 -22.40 -16.61 12.68
N THR A 265 -23.33 -15.69 12.41
CA THR A 265 -24.52 -15.47 13.24
C THR A 265 -25.47 -16.67 13.19
N GLU A 266 -25.72 -17.23 12.00
CA GLU A 266 -26.53 -18.45 11.84
C GLU A 266 -25.90 -19.67 12.55
N ALA A 267 -24.58 -19.90 12.37
CA ALA A 267 -23.88 -20.97 13.06
C ALA A 267 -23.93 -20.82 14.59
N SER A 268 -23.81 -19.59 15.09
CA SER A 268 -23.96 -19.28 16.52
C SER A 268 -25.38 -19.57 17.03
N ASN A 269 -26.41 -19.23 16.24
CA ASN A 269 -27.81 -19.51 16.58
C ASN A 269 -28.12 -21.02 16.60
N VAL A 270 -27.57 -21.79 15.65
CA VAL A 270 -27.71 -23.26 15.60
C VAL A 270 -26.96 -23.94 16.74
N ALA A 271 -25.77 -23.47 17.11
CA ALA A 271 -25.03 -23.99 18.26
C ALA A 271 -25.78 -23.75 19.58
N GLY A 272 -26.44 -22.58 19.72
CA GLY A 272 -27.30 -22.27 20.86
C GLY A 272 -28.52 -23.18 20.98
N SER A 273 -29.17 -23.53 19.87
CA SER A 273 -30.33 -24.44 19.88
C SER A 273 -29.95 -25.91 20.06
N ALA A 274 -28.79 -26.34 19.56
CA ALA A 274 -28.24 -27.67 19.82
C ALA A 274 -27.86 -27.86 21.30
N ALA A 275 -27.34 -26.82 21.97
CA ALA A 275 -27.06 -26.85 23.40
C ALA A 275 -28.33 -26.98 24.26
N GLN A 276 -29.47 -26.45 23.81
CA GLN A 276 -30.77 -26.65 24.45
C GLN A 276 -31.35 -28.05 24.26
N THR A 277 -30.97 -28.74 23.17
CA THR A 277 -31.42 -30.11 22.92
C THR A 277 -30.58 -31.15 23.67
N ALA A 278 -29.31 -30.83 23.96
CA ALA A 278 -28.39 -31.70 24.68
C ALA A 278 -28.63 -31.76 26.21
N THR A 279 -29.50 -30.91 26.77
CA THR A 279 -29.84 -30.90 28.21
C THR A 279 -31.18 -31.59 28.52
N LEU A 280 -31.85 -32.20 27.54
CA LEU A 280 -33.04 -33.01 27.77
C LEU A 280 -32.62 -34.44 28.14
N PRO A 281 -32.88 -34.93 29.37
CA PRO A 281 -32.65 -36.34 29.68
C PRO A 281 -33.62 -37.21 28.87
N ALA A 282 -33.10 -38.29 28.30
CA ALA A 282 -33.90 -39.30 27.61
C ALA A 282 -35.03 -39.80 28.54
N ALA A 283 -36.28 -39.59 28.11
CA ALA A 283 -37.45 -40.00 28.87
C ALA A 283 -37.59 -41.53 28.88
N SER A 284 -37.20 -42.15 29.99
CA SER A 284 -37.58 -43.53 30.34
C SER A 284 -39.01 -43.55 30.84
N ARG A 285 -39.81 -44.45 30.26
CA ARG A 285 -41.23 -44.65 30.59
C ARG A 285 -41.41 -45.30 31.97
N ASP A 286 -42.44 -44.79 32.64
CA ASP A 286 -43.28 -45.37 33.69
C ASP A 286 -42.72 -45.63 35.10
N GLY A 287 -43.16 -44.75 36.02
CA GLY A 287 -43.78 -45.16 37.29
C GLY A 287 -42.89 -45.15 38.53
N ASP A 288 -42.80 -44.00 39.23
CA ASP A 288 -43.22 -43.83 40.64
C ASP A 288 -42.83 -42.43 41.17
N ARG A 289 -43.85 -41.63 41.50
CA ARG A 289 -43.88 -40.44 42.40
C ARG A 289 -42.97 -39.22 42.16
N PRO A 290 -43.42 -38.02 42.57
CA PRO A 290 -43.04 -36.75 41.97
C PRO A 290 -41.92 -36.03 42.73
N SER A 291 -40.93 -35.50 42.01
CA SER A 291 -40.11 -34.38 42.47
C SER A 291 -40.40 -33.17 41.59
N ILE A 292 -41.04 -32.16 42.16
CA ILE A 292 -41.10 -30.83 41.55
C ILE A 292 -39.69 -30.27 41.66
N ILE A 293 -38.96 -30.27 40.55
CA ILE A 293 -37.69 -29.54 40.44
C ILE A 293 -38.05 -28.20 39.82
N ILE A 294 -38.15 -27.17 40.66
CA ILE A 294 -38.22 -25.79 40.21
C ILE A 294 -36.81 -25.43 39.74
N VAL A 295 -36.60 -25.46 38.43
CA VAL A 295 -35.38 -24.91 37.84
C VAL A 295 -35.75 -23.55 37.26
N GLU A 296 -35.38 -22.49 37.98
CA GLU A 296 -35.46 -21.12 37.49
C GLU A 296 -34.17 -20.84 36.71
N PHE A 297 -34.25 -20.84 35.38
CA PHE A 297 -33.22 -20.27 34.54
C PHE A 297 -33.58 -18.82 34.25
N LEU A 298 -32.84 -17.87 34.83
CA LEU A 298 -32.85 -16.49 34.37
C LEU A 298 -32.31 -16.46 32.93
N GLY A 299 -33.14 -15.98 32.02
CA GLY A 299 -33.00 -16.16 30.58
C GLY A 299 -31.66 -15.72 29.97
N PHE A 300 -31.35 -16.29 28.81
CA PHE A 300 -30.31 -15.81 27.92
C PHE A 300 -30.82 -14.55 27.21
N GLY A 301 -30.47 -13.39 27.76
CA GLY A 301 -30.75 -12.08 27.18
C GLY A 301 -29.91 -11.84 25.93
N GLY A 302 -30.51 -12.05 24.76
CA GLY A 302 -30.17 -11.33 23.54
C GLY A 302 -31.22 -10.22 23.35
N GLY A 303 -30.80 -8.96 23.42
CA GLY A 303 -31.69 -7.81 23.29
C GLY A 303 -30.99 -6.52 23.70
N ASP A 304 -30.75 -5.70 22.69
CA ASP A 304 -30.27 -4.33 22.68
C ASP A 304 -31.25 -3.33 23.34
N GLY A 305 -30.73 -2.30 24.01
CA GLY A 305 -31.48 -1.06 24.24
C GLY A 305 -31.23 -0.33 25.57
N GLY A 306 -30.35 0.67 25.55
CA GLY A 306 -30.48 1.92 26.31
C GLY A 306 -30.14 1.91 27.82
N PRO A 307 -29.78 3.08 28.39
CA PRO A 307 -28.82 3.18 29.49
C PRO A 307 -29.49 3.19 30.87
N GLU A 308 -28.79 2.71 31.91
CA GLU A 308 -28.65 3.37 33.23
C GLU A 308 -27.83 2.50 34.22
N ASN A 309 -27.38 3.18 35.28
CA ASN A 309 -26.18 2.98 36.11
C ASN A 309 -26.16 1.78 37.09
N GLU A 310 -24.92 1.37 37.41
CA GLU A 310 -24.40 0.85 38.72
C GLU A 310 -24.96 -0.51 39.23
N GLU A 311 -24.21 -1.51 39.72
CA GLU A 311 -22.86 -1.62 40.29
C GLU A 311 -22.48 -3.12 40.53
N GLN A 312 -21.18 -3.38 40.77
CA GLN A 312 -20.52 -4.60 41.32
C GLN A 312 -19.92 -5.65 40.33
N PRO A 313 -18.99 -6.54 40.75
CA PRO A 313 -17.58 -6.24 40.99
C PRO A 313 -16.60 -7.26 40.34
N GLY A 314 -15.39 -6.79 39.98
CA GLY A 314 -14.14 -7.54 40.22
C GLY A 314 -13.62 -8.59 39.22
N ARG A 315 -12.69 -8.17 38.32
CA ARG A 315 -11.27 -8.62 38.22
C ARG A 315 -10.68 -8.13 36.87
N LYS A 316 -10.07 -6.94 36.86
CA LYS A 316 -8.62 -6.64 37.06
C LYS A 316 -7.70 -7.15 35.94
N ASN A 317 -7.55 -6.35 34.89
CA ASN A 317 -6.23 -6.07 34.32
C ASN A 317 -6.03 -4.54 34.36
N ARG A 318 -5.42 -4.07 35.45
CA ARG A 318 -5.13 -2.65 35.71
C ARG A 318 -3.82 -2.33 35.02
N GLN A 319 -3.86 -1.53 33.96
CA GLN A 319 -2.79 -0.55 33.74
C GLN A 319 -2.84 0.39 34.94
N SER A 320 -1.89 0.21 35.86
CA SER A 320 -1.80 1.03 37.05
C SER A 320 -1.41 2.44 36.63
N TYR A 321 -2.36 3.37 36.71
CA TYR A 321 -2.08 4.79 36.69
C TYR A 321 -1.33 5.13 37.98
N ASP A 322 -0.09 5.56 37.87
CA ASP A 322 0.76 5.88 39.02
C ASP A 322 0.48 7.32 39.47
N THR A 323 -0.19 7.48 40.61
CA THR A 323 -0.52 8.79 41.19
C THR A 323 0.71 9.54 41.71
N ASN A 324 1.88 8.88 41.80
CA ASN A 324 3.15 9.52 42.14
C ASN A 324 4.00 9.84 40.88
N SER A 325 3.44 9.67 39.68
CA SER A 325 4.06 10.09 38.44
C SER A 325 4.20 11.61 38.37
N VAL A 326 5.33 12.10 37.84
CA VAL A 326 5.57 13.53 37.55
C VAL A 326 4.59 14.12 36.54
N PHE A 327 3.85 13.26 35.82
CA PHE A 327 2.80 13.69 34.90
C PHE A 327 1.49 13.01 35.29
N GLN A 328 0.50 13.84 35.65
CA GLN A 328 -0.87 13.43 35.93
C GLN A 328 -1.82 14.17 34.99
N VAL A 329 -2.51 13.43 34.13
CA VAL A 329 -3.64 13.90 33.33
C VAL A 329 -4.86 14.04 34.25
N VAL A 330 -5.32 15.28 34.46
CA VAL A 330 -6.45 15.62 35.34
C VAL A 330 -7.80 15.58 34.59
N GLY A 331 -7.78 15.39 33.27
CA GLY A 331 -8.96 15.17 32.42
C GLY A 331 -8.74 15.68 30.99
N ASN A 332 -9.62 15.29 30.06
CA ASN A 332 -9.66 15.81 28.70
C ASN A 332 -11.04 16.46 28.47
N GLY A 333 -11.21 17.71 28.89
CA GLY A 333 -12.48 18.44 28.84
C GLY A 333 -12.60 19.53 29.92
N THR A 334 -13.78 20.14 30.05
CA THR A 334 -14.07 21.12 31.12
C THR A 334 -13.89 20.49 32.50
N LEU A 335 -12.95 21.02 33.27
CA LEU A 335 -12.58 20.49 34.58
C LEU A 335 -13.68 20.75 35.61
N THR A 336 -13.94 19.77 36.48
CA THR A 336 -14.83 19.96 37.62
C THR A 336 -14.17 20.82 38.71
N PRO A 337 -14.93 21.45 39.62
CA PRO A 337 -14.38 22.32 40.67
C PRO A 337 -13.38 21.61 41.59
N GLU A 338 -13.53 20.30 41.79
CA GLU A 338 -12.64 19.47 42.60
C GLU A 338 -11.34 19.17 41.85
N GLN A 339 -11.41 18.94 40.55
CA GLN A 339 -10.24 18.69 39.68
C GLN A 339 -9.39 19.95 39.48
N ALA A 340 -10.02 21.14 39.48
CA ALA A 340 -9.32 22.42 39.40
C ALA A 340 -8.42 22.71 40.62
N GLN A 341 -8.68 22.07 41.77
CA GLN A 341 -7.86 22.24 42.97
C GLN A 341 -6.54 21.46 42.91
N ALA A 342 -6.46 20.41 42.07
CA ALA A 342 -5.26 19.60 41.89
C ALA A 342 -4.26 20.20 40.88
N LEU A 343 -4.62 21.31 40.22
CA LEU A 343 -3.74 22.02 39.29
C LEU A 343 -2.73 22.90 40.01
N THR A 344 -1.51 22.92 39.50
CA THR A 344 -0.47 23.86 39.90
C THR A 344 -0.81 25.30 39.45
N ASP A 345 -0.20 26.30 40.08
CA ASP A 345 -0.43 27.72 39.76
C ASP A 345 0.02 28.11 38.33
N GLU A 346 0.85 27.28 37.70
CA GLU A 346 1.26 27.43 36.30
C GLU A 346 0.20 26.86 35.35
N GLU A 347 -0.37 25.70 35.67
CA GLU A 347 -1.44 25.07 34.88
C GLU A 347 -2.75 25.86 34.91
N LYS A 348 -3.09 26.46 36.07
CA LYS A 348 -4.25 27.38 36.19
C LYS A 348 -4.12 28.62 35.30
N ARG A 349 -2.90 29.07 35.01
CA ARG A 349 -2.65 30.22 34.13
C ARG A 349 -2.78 29.86 32.64
N ASN A 350 -2.50 28.62 32.28
CA ASN A 350 -2.62 28.14 30.90
C ASN A 350 -4.05 27.71 30.53
N SER A 351 -4.88 27.32 31.49
CA SER A 351 -6.29 26.97 31.24
C SER A 351 -7.24 28.17 31.10
N ALA A 352 -6.76 29.39 31.36
CA ALA A 352 -7.52 30.64 31.26
C ALA A 352 -7.25 31.44 29.95
N ARG A 353 -6.61 30.82 28.94
CA ARG A 353 -6.34 31.43 27.63
C ARG A 353 -7.22 30.87 26.53
#